data_AF-A0A8T5RL01-F1
#
_entry.id   AF-A0A8T5RL01-F1
#
_cell.length_a   1.000
_cell.length_b   1.000
_cell.length_c   1.000
_cell.angle_alpha   90.00
_cell.angle_beta   90.00
_cell.angle_gamma   90.00
#
_symmetry.space_group_name_H-M   'P 1'
#
loop_
_entity.id
_entity.type
_entity.pdbx_description
1 polymer ?
#
loop_
_entity_poly.entity_id
_entity_poly.type
_entity_poly.pdbx_seq_one_letter_code
_entity_poly.pdbx_strand_id
1 'polypeptide(L)'
;MEKSNSIKNFVDRLQEHYKRSSFFELLDENTIIGDHYKCYSMIKSASKPIDSQIYCHFCVGHGKEFYETALRKPVKVEIIETVMTGGDTCKFKIKF
;
A
#
# COMPACT_ATOMS: atom_id res chain seq x y z
N MET A 1 -12.39 22.57 -1.28
CA MET A 1 -11.98 22.32 -2.69
C MET A 1 -10.46 22.13 -2.85
N GLU A 2 -9.58 22.91 -2.23
CA GLU A 2 -8.12 22.78 -2.44
C GLU A 2 -7.49 21.46 -1.96
N LYS A 3 -7.94 20.88 -0.84
CA LYS A 3 -7.39 19.62 -0.29
C LYS A 3 -7.61 18.41 -1.20
N SER A 4 -8.79 18.29 -1.81
CA SER A 4 -9.14 17.17 -2.71
C SER A 4 -8.24 17.16 -3.96
N ASN A 5 -7.94 18.34 -4.52
CA ASN A 5 -6.97 18.47 -5.62
C ASN A 5 -5.54 18.08 -5.20
N SER A 6 -5.12 18.41 -3.97
CA SER A 6 -3.78 18.05 -3.48
C SER A 6 -3.60 16.53 -3.33
N ILE A 7 -4.58 15.84 -2.74
CA ILE A 7 -4.53 14.38 -2.54
C ILE A 7 -4.64 13.63 -3.87
N LYS A 8 -5.54 14.05 -4.76
CA LYS A 8 -5.62 13.46 -6.09
C LYS A 8 -4.31 13.62 -6.85
N ASN A 9 -3.71 14.81 -6.85
CA ASN A 9 -2.40 15.04 -7.47
C ASN A 9 -1.29 14.17 -6.84
N PHE A 10 -1.34 13.94 -5.53
CA PHE A 10 -0.42 13.05 -4.84
C PHE A 10 -0.58 11.59 -5.33
N VAL A 11 -1.82 11.09 -5.38
CA VAL A 11 -2.12 9.74 -5.89
C VAL A 11 -1.71 9.59 -7.35
N ASP A 12 -2.02 10.57 -8.20
CA ASP A 12 -1.65 10.57 -9.62
C ASP A 12 -0.11 10.51 -9.78
N ARG A 13 0.64 11.20 -8.92
CA ARG A 13 2.12 11.14 -8.91
C ARG A 13 2.65 9.80 -8.42
N LEU A 14 2.05 9.21 -7.39
CA LEU A 14 2.40 7.85 -6.93
C LEU A 14 2.15 6.83 -8.04
N GLN A 15 0.97 6.91 -8.66
CA GLN A 15 0.58 6.05 -9.77
C GLN A 15 1.60 6.15 -10.91
N GLU A 16 1.98 7.36 -11.33
CA GLU A 16 2.95 7.54 -12.41
C GLU A 16 4.35 7.00 -12.03
N HIS A 17 4.81 7.25 -10.81
CA HIS A 17 6.13 6.82 -10.35
C HIS A 17 6.24 5.29 -10.23
N TYR A 18 5.17 4.62 -9.80
CA TYR A 18 5.16 3.19 -9.49
C TYR A 18 4.34 2.34 -10.47
N LYS A 19 3.85 2.90 -11.59
CA LYS A 19 2.95 2.22 -12.56
C LYS A 19 3.38 0.85 -13.06
N ARG A 20 4.68 0.53 -12.96
CA ARG A 20 5.24 -0.79 -13.36
C ARG A 20 5.17 -1.85 -12.27
N SER A 21 4.95 -1.47 -11.01
CA SER A 21 5.00 -2.39 -9.87
C SER A 21 3.80 -2.29 -8.95
N SER A 22 3.04 -1.19 -9.01
CA SER A 22 1.93 -0.93 -8.12
C SER A 22 0.80 -0.18 -8.82
N PHE A 23 -0.38 -0.27 -8.24
CA PHE A 23 -1.56 0.51 -8.59
C PHE A 23 -2.03 1.28 -7.36
N PHE A 24 -2.45 2.52 -7.56
CA PHE A 24 -2.99 3.39 -6.52
C PHE A 24 -4.26 4.05 -7.00
N GLU A 25 -5.30 3.98 -6.18
CA GLU A 25 -6.59 4.58 -6.45
C GLU A 25 -7.05 5.38 -5.24
N LEU A 26 -7.62 6.56 -5.49
CA LEU A 26 -8.31 7.34 -4.48
C LEU A 26 -9.77 6.86 -4.43
N LEU A 27 -10.14 6.15 -3.37
CA LEU A 27 -11.49 5.62 -3.18
C LEU A 27 -12.49 6.72 -2.77
N ASP A 28 -12.03 7.62 -1.90
CA ASP A 28 -12.76 8.79 -1.41
C ASP A 28 -11.78 9.87 -0.95
N GLU A 29 -12.26 10.99 -0.42
CA GLU A 29 -11.42 12.13 -0.02
C GLU A 29 -10.35 11.79 1.03
N ASN A 30 -10.49 10.67 1.75
CA ASN A 30 -9.67 10.27 2.88
C ASN A 30 -9.10 8.84 2.78
N THR A 31 -9.32 8.16 1.65
CA THR A 31 -8.98 6.75 1.51
C THR A 31 -8.27 6.48 0.19
N ILE A 32 -7.06 5.91 0.29
CA ILE A 32 -6.31 5.36 -0.85
C ILE A 32 -6.33 3.83 -0.78
N ILE A 33 -6.48 3.18 -1.93
CA ILE A 33 -6.22 1.76 -2.13
C ILE A 33 -4.89 1.64 -2.87
N GLY A 34 -3.96 0.89 -2.29
CA GLY A 34 -2.67 0.57 -2.91
C GLY A 34 -2.57 -0.92 -3.18
N ASP A 35 -2.24 -1.29 -4.41
CA ASP A 35 -2.05 -2.66 -4.85
C ASP A 35 -0.61 -2.86 -5.31
N HIS A 36 0.05 -3.92 -4.85
CA HIS A 36 1.44 -4.21 -5.22
C HIS A 36 1.52 -5.54 -5.96
N TYR A 37 1.97 -5.48 -7.21
CA TYR A 37 2.15 -6.66 -8.07
C TYR A 37 3.37 -7.52 -7.68
N LYS A 38 4.25 -6.99 -6.82
CA LYS A 38 5.40 -7.70 -6.29
C LYS A 38 5.32 -7.78 -4.76
N CYS A 39 5.61 -8.97 -4.26
CA CYS A 39 5.79 -9.21 -2.84
C CYS A 39 7.18 -8.69 -2.43
N TYR A 40 7.22 -7.54 -1.77
CA TYR A 40 8.48 -6.90 -1.35
C TYR A 40 9.15 -7.60 -0.16
N SER A 41 8.46 -8.52 0.52
CA SER A 41 9.02 -9.32 1.62
C SER A 41 9.79 -10.56 1.15
N MET A 42 9.99 -10.74 -0.17
CA MET A 42 10.74 -11.86 -0.77
C MET A 42 10.22 -13.26 -0.41
N ILE A 43 9.02 -13.35 0.18
CA ILE A 43 8.42 -14.61 0.64
C ILE A 43 8.29 -15.61 -0.51
N LYS A 44 7.86 -15.16 -1.70
CA LYS A 44 7.74 -16.03 -2.88
C LYS A 44 9.08 -16.63 -3.33
N SER A 45 10.20 -16.04 -2.92
CA SER A 45 11.56 -16.51 -3.23
C SER A 45 12.17 -17.32 -2.09
N ALA A 46 11.45 -17.55 -0.99
CA ALA A 46 11.95 -18.33 0.13
C ALA A 46 12.05 -19.82 -0.26
N SER A 47 13.16 -20.46 0.12
CA SER A 47 13.40 -21.90 -0.13
C SER A 47 12.53 -22.81 0.73
N LYS A 48 11.84 -22.25 1.74
CA LYS A 48 10.91 -22.96 2.62
C LYS A 48 9.62 -22.13 2.74
N PRO A 49 8.45 -22.78 2.85
CA PRO A 49 7.20 -22.09 3.15
C PRO A 49 7.34 -21.26 4.44
N ILE A 50 6.91 -20.01 4.37
CA ILE A 50 6.86 -19.11 5.52
C ILE A 50 5.38 -19.01 5.88
N ASP A 51 4.97 -19.59 7.01
CA ASP A 51 3.56 -19.58 7.46
C ASP A 51 3.21 -18.38 8.35
N SER A 52 4.10 -17.39 8.46
CA SER A 52 3.86 -16.24 9.32
C SER A 52 3.38 -15.03 8.53
N GLN A 53 2.19 -14.54 8.86
CA GLN A 53 1.67 -13.28 8.32
C GLN A 53 2.45 -12.06 8.82
N ILE A 54 3.31 -12.21 9.83
CA ILE A 54 4.13 -11.12 10.39
C ILE A 54 5.00 -10.44 9.33
N TYR A 55 5.41 -11.18 8.29
CA TYR A 55 6.21 -10.64 7.20
C TYR A 55 5.46 -9.61 6.35
N CYS A 56 4.12 -9.67 6.33
CA CYS A 56 3.30 -8.65 5.67
C CYS A 56 3.13 -7.39 6.54
N HIS A 57 3.34 -7.48 7.86
CA HIS A 57 3.30 -6.31 8.75
C HIS A 57 4.46 -5.33 8.48
N PHE A 58 5.57 -5.80 7.88
CA PHE A 58 6.62 -4.90 7.39
C PHE A 58 6.07 -3.89 6.37
N CYS A 59 5.27 -4.36 5.41
CA CYS A 59 4.64 -3.48 4.40
C CYS A 59 3.65 -2.50 5.05
N VAL A 60 2.94 -2.91 6.10
CA VAL A 60 2.04 -2.04 6.87
C VAL A 60 2.81 -0.94 7.58
N GLY A 61 3.90 -1.30 8.27
CA GLY A 61 4.75 -0.35 8.99
C GLY A 61 5.40 0.67 8.04
N HIS A 62 6.03 0.18 6.97
CA HIS A 62 6.63 1.05 5.94
C HIS A 62 5.58 1.93 5.26
N GLY A 63 4.42 1.38 4.90
CA GLY A 63 3.32 2.15 4.34
C GLY A 63 2.86 3.26 5.29
N LYS A 64 2.70 2.94 6.57
CA LYS A 64 2.31 3.93 7.58
C LYS A 64 3.30 5.09 7.66
N GLU A 65 4.59 4.80 7.84
CA GLU A 65 5.63 5.83 7.91
C GLU A 65 5.68 6.69 6.64
N PHE A 66 5.60 6.05 5.47
CA PHE A 66 5.62 6.73 4.18
C PHE A 66 4.46 7.72 4.03
N TYR A 67 3.22 7.28 4.27
CA TYR A 67 2.04 8.11 4.09
C TYR A 67 1.88 9.16 5.20
N GLU A 68 2.25 8.87 6.45
CA GLU A 68 2.27 9.88 7.52
C GLU A 68 3.28 10.99 7.19
N THR A 69 4.45 10.62 6.68
CA THR A 69 5.46 11.59 6.26
C THR A 69 4.99 12.43 5.07
N ALA A 70 4.42 11.78 4.04
CA ALA A 70 3.97 12.45 2.82
C ALA A 70 2.76 13.38 3.06
N LEU A 71 1.81 12.94 3.88
CA LEU A 71 0.57 13.67 4.14
C LEU A 71 0.64 14.57 5.37
N ARG A 72 1.71 14.47 6.18
CA ARG A 72 1.93 15.20 7.43
C ARG A 72 0.78 15.08 8.42
N LYS A 73 0.18 13.89 8.49
CA LYS A 73 -0.92 13.57 9.40
C LYS A 73 -0.97 12.08 9.72
N PRO A 74 -1.57 11.67 10.85
CA PRO A 74 -1.71 10.26 11.20
C PRO A 74 -2.47 9.49 10.12
N VAL A 75 -2.03 8.27 9.83
CA VAL A 75 -2.72 7.39 8.88
C VAL A 75 -2.90 5.99 9.48
N LYS A 76 -3.93 5.29 9.00
CA LYS A 76 -4.14 3.87 9.29
C LYS A 76 -3.94 3.07 8.01
N VAL A 77 -3.05 2.08 8.07
CA VAL A 77 -2.83 1.12 6.98
C VAL A 77 -3.42 -0.22 7.40
N GLU A 78 -4.33 -0.75 6.59
CA GLU A 78 -5.00 -2.03 6.80
C GLU A 78 -4.65 -2.96 5.63
N ILE A 79 -4.33 -4.22 5.93
CA ILE A 79 -4.18 -5.25 4.89
C ILE A 79 -5.58 -5.66 4.44
N ILE A 80 -5.84 -5.56 3.13
CA ILE A 80 -7.08 -6.11 2.52
C ILE A 80 -6.81 -7.54 2.08
N GLU A 81 -5.72 -7.75 1.34
CA GLU A 81 -5.39 -9.01 0.69
C GLU A 81 -3.88 -9.11 0.52
N THR A 82 -3.34 -10.32 0.58
CA THR A 82 -1.92 -10.57 0.29
C THR A 82 -1.75 -11.86 -0.49
N VAL A 83 -0.62 -11.96 -1.19
CA VAL A 83 -0.18 -13.22 -1.79
C VAL A 83 0.03 -14.34 -0.78
N MET A 84 0.23 -14.00 0.50
CA MET A 84 0.32 -14.94 1.61
C MET A 84 -1.03 -15.55 1.98
N THR A 85 -2.10 -14.78 1.83
CA THR A 85 -3.48 -15.21 2.11
C THR A 85 -4.17 -15.76 0.86
N GLY A 86 -3.42 -16.05 -0.20
CA GLY A 86 -3.95 -16.61 -1.46
C GLY A 86 -4.38 -15.59 -2.51
N GLY A 87 -4.11 -14.30 -2.30
CA GLY A 87 -4.40 -13.27 -3.30
C GLY A 87 -3.38 -13.22 -4.45
N ASP A 88 -3.78 -12.69 -5.59
CA ASP A 88 -2.86 -12.51 -6.73
C ASP A 88 -1.83 -11.40 -6.47
N THR A 89 -2.23 -10.40 -5.68
CA THR A 89 -1.47 -9.20 -5.35
C THR A 89 -1.56 -8.88 -3.86
N CYS A 90 -0.79 -7.88 -3.41
CA CYS A 90 -0.91 -7.37 -2.05
C CYS A 90 -1.64 -6.03 -2.04
N LYS A 91 -2.86 -6.02 -1.49
CA LYS A 91 -3.73 -4.83 -1.38
C LYS A 91 -3.74 -4.27 0.04
N PHE A 92 -3.59 -2.96 0.12
CA PHE A 92 -3.59 -2.19 1.35
C PHE A 92 -4.59 -1.03 1.26
N LYS A 93 -5.30 -0.80 2.35
CA LYS A 93 -6.17 0.36 2.54
C LYS A 93 -5.46 1.39 3.40
N ILE A 94 -5.37 2.61 2.94
CA ILE A 94 -4.75 3.73 3.66
C ILE A 94 -5.84 4.76 3.95
N LYS A 95 -6.13 5.01 5.24
CA LYS A 95 -7.08 6.03 5.70
C LYS A 95 -6.35 7.16 6.42
N PHE A 96 -6.72 8.41 6.17
CA PHE A 96 -6.04 9.60 6.70
C PHE A 96 -6.97 10.81 6.88
#